data_AF-A0A1G0MJP3-F1
#
_entry.id   AF-A0A1G0MJP3-F1
#
_cell.length_a   1.000
_cell.length_b   1.000
_cell.length_c   1.000
_cell.angle_alpha   90.00
_cell.angle_beta   90.00
_cell.angle_gamma   90.00
#
_symmetry.space_group_name_H-M   'P 1'
#
loop_
_entity.id
_entity.type
_entity.pdbx_description
1 polymer ?
#
loop_
_entity_poly.entity_id
_entity_poly.type
_entity_poly.pdbx_seq_one_letter_code
_entity_poly.pdbx_strand_id
1 'polypeptide(L)'
;MIIYSPLDGDALMSSIPSNPRHCFLMTRLGKPVPDEVVRIRDSVIELCNRVEYEVIDASTRVTGRDFLLKIWRLIASAPLSVGICHEGIPMKTQANIYYELGIAQALGKETIIVKSTRAEIPSDFVRTEYIEFNEEFGGNFSKYLSTLSEQAEHYELVADQLDRNPILAIDYLKRAFLITGDERLRQKAHQILGEAGVEARAKNSVEQLAVSF
;
A
#
# COMPACT_ATOMS: atom_id res chain seq x y z
N MET A 1 -10.99 -3.41 5.89
CA MET A 1 -10.02 -3.36 7.00
C MET A 1 -10.45 -2.28 7.98
N ILE A 2 -10.58 -2.62 9.26
CA ILE A 2 -10.69 -1.61 10.33
C ILE A 2 -9.30 -1.02 10.52
N ILE A 3 -9.17 0.30 10.40
CA ILE A 3 -7.89 0.97 10.59
C ILE A 3 -7.95 1.68 11.93
N TYR A 4 -7.00 1.34 12.81
CA TYR A 4 -6.84 2.00 14.10
C TYR A 4 -5.87 3.17 13.95
N SER A 5 -6.14 4.23 14.69
CA SER A 5 -5.35 5.44 14.66
C SER A 5 -4.01 5.24 15.40
N PRO A 6 -2.88 5.72 14.83
CA PRO A 6 -1.57 5.72 15.48
C PRO A 6 -1.52 6.38 16.84
N LEU A 7 -2.38 7.38 17.03
CA LEU A 7 -2.18 8.42 18.04
C LEU A 7 -2.88 8.09 19.35
N ASP A 8 -4.04 7.45 19.24
CA ASP A 8 -4.96 7.16 20.34
C ASP A 8 -5.39 5.68 20.38
N GLY A 9 -5.13 4.91 19.33
CA GLY A 9 -5.53 3.50 19.24
C GLY A 9 -7.01 3.29 18.94
N ASP A 10 -7.78 4.37 18.69
CA ASP A 10 -9.20 4.28 18.37
C ASP A 10 -9.40 3.88 16.90
N ALA A 11 -10.52 3.24 16.60
CA ALA A 11 -10.90 2.96 15.21
C ALA A 11 -11.12 4.28 14.45
N LEU A 12 -10.55 4.40 13.26
CA LEU A 12 -10.77 5.56 12.41
C LEU A 12 -12.23 5.60 11.96
N MET A 13 -12.97 6.58 12.48
CA MET A 13 -14.38 6.80 12.17
C MET A 13 -14.61 7.58 10.87
N SER A 14 -13.54 7.97 10.17
CA SER A 14 -13.58 8.66 8.89
C SER A 14 -13.10 7.75 7.77
N SER A 15 -13.78 7.74 6.62
CA SER A 15 -13.30 7.02 5.44
C SER A 15 -11.91 7.52 5.01
N ILE A 16 -11.07 6.59 4.61
CA ILE A 16 -9.82 6.89 3.93
C ILE A 16 -10.11 6.74 2.43
N PRO A 17 -9.94 7.81 1.62
CA PRO A 17 -10.12 7.72 0.18
C PRO A 17 -9.22 6.64 -0.40
N SER A 18 -9.79 5.77 -1.23
CA SER A 18 -9.04 4.77 -1.97
C SER A 18 -8.32 5.40 -3.15
N ASN A 19 -7.06 5.03 -3.34
CA ASN A 19 -6.25 5.38 -4.50
C ASN A 19 -5.88 4.07 -5.23
N PRO A 20 -6.80 3.51 -6.03
CA PRO A 20 -6.50 2.31 -6.80
C PRO A 20 -5.38 2.59 -7.80
N ARG A 21 -4.58 1.59 -8.17
CA ARG A 21 -3.43 1.76 -9.08
C ARG A 21 -2.46 2.84 -8.61
N HIS A 22 -2.19 2.91 -7.31
CA HIS A 22 -1.17 3.80 -6.77
C HIS A 22 -0.07 3.03 -6.06
N CYS A 23 1.14 3.57 -6.12
CA CYS A 23 2.31 3.10 -5.41
C CYS A 23 2.73 4.18 -4.40
N PHE A 24 2.72 3.85 -3.11
CA PHE A 24 3.29 4.71 -2.09
C PHE A 24 4.80 4.49 -2.00
N LEU A 25 5.59 5.48 -2.42
CA LEU A 25 7.04 5.42 -2.43
C LEU A 25 7.63 6.05 -1.17
N MET A 26 8.33 5.23 -0.38
CA MET A 26 9.02 5.61 0.83
C MET A 26 10.49 5.87 0.51
N THR A 27 10.92 7.12 0.60
CA THR A 27 12.29 7.52 0.28
C THR A 27 12.71 8.78 1.04
N ARG A 28 13.98 9.15 0.91
CA ARG A 28 14.51 10.40 1.45
C ARG A 28 14.03 11.59 0.62
N LEU A 29 13.13 12.40 1.20
CA LEU A 29 12.65 13.64 0.59
C LEU A 29 13.51 14.87 0.91
N GLY A 30 14.18 14.87 2.07
CA GLY A 30 14.99 16.00 2.53
C GLY A 30 16.34 16.11 1.83
N LYS A 31 16.72 17.31 1.37
CA LYS A 31 18.02 17.58 0.74
C LYS A 31 19.19 17.49 1.74
N PRO A 32 20.38 17.06 1.30
CA PRO A 32 20.68 16.48 0.00
C PRO A 32 20.15 15.04 -0.11
N VAL A 33 19.70 14.66 -1.31
CA VAL A 33 19.31 13.29 -1.68
C VAL A 33 20.43 12.74 -2.55
N PRO A 34 20.99 11.55 -2.27
CA PRO A 34 22.02 10.95 -3.12
C PRO A 34 21.54 10.76 -4.57
N ASP A 35 22.42 10.99 -5.55
CA ASP A 35 22.06 10.89 -6.98
C ASP A 35 21.55 9.50 -7.35
N GLU A 36 22.10 8.45 -6.76
CA GLU A 36 21.61 7.09 -6.97
C GLU A 36 20.20 6.88 -6.44
N VAL A 37 19.83 7.49 -5.31
CA VAL A 37 18.45 7.45 -4.79
C VAL A 37 17.49 8.15 -5.76
N VAL A 38 17.93 9.24 -6.40
CA VAL A 38 17.15 9.90 -7.46
C VAL A 38 16.97 8.95 -8.66
N ARG A 39 18.03 8.30 -9.13
CA ARG A 39 17.95 7.30 -10.22
C ARG A 39 17.02 6.13 -9.90
N ILE A 40 17.12 5.58 -8.68
CA ILE A 40 16.23 4.50 -8.21
C ILE A 40 14.78 4.97 -8.27
N ARG A 41 14.49 6.13 -7.66
CA ARG A 41 13.15 6.70 -7.65
C ARG A 41 12.60 6.88 -9.06
N ASP A 42 13.37 7.50 -9.95
CA ASP A 42 12.91 7.81 -11.29
C ASP A 42 12.65 6.51 -12.09
N SER A 43 13.47 5.47 -11.86
CA SER A 43 13.25 4.14 -12.46
C SER A 43 12.00 3.44 -11.91
N VAL A 44 11.74 3.52 -10.60
CA VAL A 44 10.51 2.99 -9.99
C VAL A 44 9.28 3.70 -10.58
N ILE A 45 9.33 5.05 -10.69
CA ILE A 45 8.25 5.84 -11.29
C ILE A 45 7.99 5.43 -12.73
N GLU A 46 9.05 5.32 -13.53
CA GLU A 46 8.92 4.92 -14.93
C GLU A 46 8.26 3.55 -15.07
N LEU A 47 8.71 2.55 -14.30
CA LEU A 47 8.19 1.19 -14.38
C LEU A 47 6.76 1.06 -13.85
N CYS A 48 6.41 1.75 -12.76
CA CYS A 48 5.04 1.83 -12.27
C CYS A 48 4.11 2.47 -13.32
N ASN A 49 4.52 3.58 -13.93
CA ASN A 49 3.72 4.26 -14.95
C ASN A 49 3.43 3.36 -16.17
N ARG A 50 4.36 2.47 -16.55
CA ARG A 50 4.16 1.50 -17.65
C ARG A 50 3.03 0.51 -17.41
N VAL A 51 2.70 0.24 -16.14
CA VAL A 51 1.57 -0.62 -15.73
C VAL A 51 0.41 0.20 -15.15
N GLU A 52 0.35 1.48 -15.50
CA GLU A 52 -0.70 2.42 -15.11
C GLU A 52 -0.79 2.68 -13.59
N TYR A 53 0.31 2.52 -12.86
CA TYR A 53 0.39 2.89 -11.46
C TYR A 53 0.93 4.31 -11.27
N GLU A 54 0.18 5.17 -10.59
CA GLU A 54 0.66 6.49 -10.17
C GLU A 54 1.51 6.37 -8.90
N VAL A 55 2.71 6.97 -8.90
CA VAL A 55 3.58 7.00 -7.72
C VAL A 55 3.30 8.24 -6.89
N ILE A 56 2.97 8.03 -5.62
CA ILE A 56 2.74 9.07 -4.62
C ILE A 56 3.73 8.91 -3.46
N ASP A 57 4.01 10.00 -2.74
CA ASP A 57 4.91 9.98 -1.60
C ASP A 57 4.38 10.87 -0.45
N ALA A 58 5.17 10.95 0.62
CA ALA A 58 4.84 11.76 1.77
C ALA A 58 4.75 13.27 1.47
N SER A 59 5.19 13.77 0.31
CA SER A 59 5.07 15.18 -0.10
C SER A 59 3.82 15.48 -0.92
N THR A 60 3.18 14.47 -1.53
CA THR A 60 2.05 14.64 -2.47
C THR A 60 0.85 15.42 -1.92
N ARG A 61 0.59 15.40 -0.61
CA ARG A 61 -0.50 16.19 0.02
C ARG A 61 -0.05 16.97 1.25
N VAL A 62 -0.12 18.29 1.24
CA VAL A 62 0.09 19.10 2.45
C VAL A 62 -1.23 19.18 3.22
N THR A 63 -1.35 18.49 4.35
CA THR A 63 -2.64 18.36 5.06
C THR A 63 -2.77 19.22 6.31
N GLY A 64 -1.73 19.96 6.74
CA GLY A 64 -1.74 20.77 7.97
C GLY A 64 -2.03 20.00 9.27
N ARG A 65 -2.18 18.68 9.18
CA ARG A 65 -2.51 17.73 10.25
C ARG A 65 -1.26 16.96 10.66
N ASP A 66 -1.41 16.14 11.71
CA ASP A 66 -0.36 15.22 12.17
C ASP A 66 0.26 14.43 11.01
N PHE A 67 1.59 14.53 10.89
CA PHE A 67 2.36 13.93 9.80
C PHE A 67 2.26 12.39 9.84
N LEU A 68 2.24 11.78 11.03
CA LEU A 68 2.16 10.35 11.19
C LEU A 68 0.81 9.81 10.71
N LEU A 69 -0.28 10.47 11.11
CA LEU A 69 -1.64 10.10 10.66
C LEU A 69 -1.77 10.24 9.14
N LYS A 70 -1.13 11.25 8.54
CA LYS A 70 -1.11 11.42 7.08
C LYS A 70 -0.43 10.24 6.39
N ILE A 71 0.78 9.85 6.83
CA ILE A 71 1.52 8.73 6.24
C ILE A 71 0.70 7.44 6.32
N TRP A 72 0.10 7.17 7.48
CA TRP A 72 -0.73 5.98 7.68
C TRP A 72 -1.94 5.98 6.72
N ARG A 73 -2.59 7.13 6.52
CA ARG A 73 -3.69 7.27 5.55
C ARG A 73 -3.23 7.06 4.10
N LEU A 74 -2.04 7.54 3.73
CA LEU A 74 -1.47 7.35 2.39
C LEU A 74 -1.17 5.88 2.12
N ILE A 75 -0.50 5.19 3.06
CA ILE A 75 -0.25 3.75 2.96
C ILE A 75 -1.56 2.98 2.86
N ALA A 76 -2.53 3.29 3.72
CA ALA A 76 -3.84 2.63 3.71
C ALA A 76 -4.62 2.84 2.39
N SER A 77 -4.40 3.97 1.71
CA SER A 77 -5.09 4.35 0.48
C SER A 77 -4.60 3.61 -0.76
N ALA A 78 -3.34 3.16 -0.78
CA ALA A 78 -2.72 2.52 -1.94
C ALA A 78 -2.63 0.99 -1.76
N PRO A 79 -2.57 0.21 -2.86
CA PRO A 79 -2.29 -1.23 -2.81
C PRO A 79 -0.81 -1.56 -2.57
N LEU A 80 0.10 -0.77 -3.16
CA LEU A 80 1.52 -1.05 -3.25
C LEU A 80 2.33 -0.04 -2.45
N SER A 81 3.33 -0.52 -1.74
CA SER A 81 4.30 0.28 -1.00
C SER A 81 5.73 -0.13 -1.37
N VAL A 82 6.54 0.83 -1.81
CA VAL A 82 7.94 0.59 -2.21
C VAL A 82 8.85 1.38 -1.29
N GLY A 83 9.82 0.71 -0.65
CA GLY A 83 10.84 1.36 0.15
C GLY A 83 12.18 1.44 -0.57
N ILE A 84 12.81 2.63 -0.62
CA ILE A 84 14.17 2.78 -1.17
C ILE A 84 15.20 2.76 -0.04
N CYS A 85 16.07 1.75 -0.05
CA CYS A 85 17.21 1.66 0.86
C CYS A 85 18.52 1.96 0.13
N HIS A 86 19.33 2.84 0.70
CA HIS A 86 20.61 3.24 0.13
C HIS A 86 21.57 3.61 1.26
N GLU A 87 22.84 3.21 1.17
CA GLU A 87 23.86 3.40 2.21
C GLU A 87 24.10 4.89 2.56
N GLY A 88 23.91 5.77 1.59
CA GLY A 88 23.94 7.23 1.77
C GLY A 88 22.69 7.86 2.40
N ILE A 89 21.62 7.09 2.64
CA ILE A 89 20.46 7.58 3.41
C ILE A 89 20.80 7.44 4.90
N PRO A 90 20.74 8.52 5.70
CA PRO A 90 21.00 8.45 7.14
C PRO A 90 20.09 7.44 7.84
N MET A 91 20.63 6.74 8.84
CA MET A 91 19.91 5.70 9.58
C MET A 91 18.56 6.18 10.14
N LYS A 92 18.47 7.42 10.64
CA LYS A 92 17.21 8.01 11.10
C LYS A 92 16.13 8.09 10.02
N THR A 93 16.52 8.28 8.75
CA THR A 93 15.59 8.32 7.62
C THR A 93 15.24 6.91 7.18
N GLN A 94 16.20 5.98 7.16
CA GLN A 94 15.92 4.57 6.89
C GLN A 94 14.97 3.96 7.94
N ALA A 95 15.12 4.33 9.21
CA ALA A 95 14.22 3.90 10.28
C ALA A 95 12.75 4.28 10.00
N ASN A 96 12.50 5.47 9.44
CA ASN A 96 11.15 5.85 9.03
C ASN A 96 10.64 4.98 7.87
N ILE A 97 11.49 4.67 6.89
CA ILE A 97 11.14 3.79 5.76
C ILE A 97 10.75 2.39 6.28
N TYR A 98 11.54 1.81 7.19
CA TYR A 98 11.23 0.51 7.79
C TYR A 98 9.97 0.53 8.65
N TYR A 99 9.74 1.62 9.39
CA TYR A 99 8.50 1.82 10.13
C TYR A 99 7.27 1.85 9.20
N GLU A 100 7.36 2.62 8.11
CA GLU A 100 6.31 2.74 7.10
C GLU A 100 6.05 1.41 6.36
N LEU A 101 7.12 0.66 6.03
CA LEU A 101 7.01 -0.70 5.48
C LEU A 101 6.31 -1.66 6.45
N GLY A 102 6.66 -1.61 7.73
CA GLY A 102 5.99 -2.42 8.75
C GLY A 102 4.49 -2.11 8.85
N ILE A 103 4.10 -0.83 8.75
CA ILE A 103 2.69 -0.44 8.66
C ILE A 103 2.05 -1.03 7.40
N ALA A 104 2.69 -0.89 6.24
CA ALA A 104 2.16 -1.41 4.98
C ALA A 104 1.92 -2.93 5.05
N GLN A 105 2.87 -3.69 5.60
CA GLN A 105 2.73 -5.13 5.82
C GLN A 105 1.60 -5.46 6.79
N ALA A 106 1.51 -4.76 7.93
CA ALA A 106 0.43 -4.96 8.91
C ALA A 106 -0.96 -4.66 8.33
N LEU A 107 -1.04 -3.73 7.38
CA LEU A 107 -2.25 -3.37 6.65
C LEU A 107 -2.52 -4.28 5.43
N GLY A 108 -1.71 -5.33 5.24
CA GLY A 108 -1.87 -6.29 4.15
C GLY A 108 -1.67 -5.68 2.76
N LYS A 109 -0.77 -4.69 2.66
CA LYS A 109 -0.37 -4.08 1.39
C LYS A 109 0.73 -4.89 0.72
N GLU A 110 0.81 -4.79 -0.59
CA GLU A 110 1.93 -5.34 -1.34
C GLU A 110 3.17 -4.49 -1.06
N THR A 111 4.27 -5.11 -0.67
CA THR A 111 5.49 -4.41 -0.26
C THR A 111 6.72 -4.97 -0.92
N ILE A 112 7.60 -4.08 -1.40
CA ILE A 112 8.92 -4.45 -1.90
C ILE A 112 9.95 -3.41 -1.48
N ILE A 113 11.16 -3.87 -1.17
CA ILE A 113 12.31 -2.99 -0.94
C ILE A 113 13.14 -2.93 -2.22
N VAL A 114 13.48 -1.72 -2.65
CA VAL A 114 14.50 -1.48 -3.67
C VAL A 114 15.76 -0.98 -2.99
N LYS A 115 16.85 -1.73 -3.09
CA LYS A 115 18.12 -1.41 -2.42
C LYS A 115 19.23 -1.10 -3.41
N SER A 116 20.11 -0.15 -3.09
CA SER A 116 21.41 -0.05 -3.77
C SER A 116 22.30 -1.24 -3.42
N THR A 117 23.28 -1.57 -4.26
CA THR A 117 24.14 -2.75 -4.08
C THR A 117 24.80 -2.82 -2.70
N ARG A 118 25.25 -1.68 -2.15
CA ARG A 118 25.94 -1.61 -0.87
C ARG A 118 25.02 -1.42 0.34
N ALA A 119 23.72 -1.23 0.14
CA ALA A 119 22.79 -1.09 1.25
C ALA A 119 22.61 -2.42 1.97
N GLU A 120 22.71 -2.37 3.30
CA GLU A 120 22.39 -3.47 4.19
C GLU A 120 20.91 -3.40 4.60
N ILE A 121 20.25 -4.55 4.57
CA ILE A 121 18.84 -4.69 4.93
C ILE A 121 18.76 -5.34 6.32
N PRO A 122 17.89 -4.86 7.23
CA PRO A 122 17.71 -5.49 8.53
C PRO A 122 17.25 -6.95 8.37
N SER A 123 17.65 -7.82 9.30
CA SER A 123 17.45 -9.27 9.21
C SER A 123 15.99 -9.68 8.97
N ASP A 124 15.03 -8.98 9.57
CA ASP A 124 13.61 -9.28 9.40
C ASP A 124 13.12 -8.99 7.97
N PHE A 125 13.75 -8.02 7.31
CA PHE A 125 13.50 -7.67 5.91
C PHE A 125 14.35 -8.49 4.93
N VAL A 126 15.32 -9.28 5.37
CA VAL A 126 16.00 -10.28 4.50
C VAL A 126 15.00 -11.36 4.05
N ARG A 127 13.97 -11.62 4.86
CA ARG A 127 12.84 -12.48 4.49
C ARG A 127 11.81 -11.77 3.61
N THR A 128 11.78 -10.44 3.62
CA THR A 128 10.96 -9.66 2.71
C THR A 128 11.70 -9.63 1.38
N GLU A 129 11.00 -9.89 0.28
CA GLU A 129 11.62 -9.80 -1.04
C GLU A 129 12.16 -8.38 -1.25
N TYR A 130 13.43 -8.29 -1.66
CA TYR A 130 14.04 -7.03 -2.10
C TYR A 130 14.57 -7.21 -3.51
N ILE A 131 14.63 -6.09 -4.23
CA ILE A 131 15.21 -6.02 -5.55
C ILE A 131 16.41 -5.09 -5.48
N GLU A 132 17.57 -5.59 -5.88
CA GLU A 132 18.75 -4.77 -5.98
C GLU A 132 18.70 -3.88 -7.22
N PHE A 133 19.07 -2.61 -7.07
CA PHE A 133 19.19 -1.66 -8.16
C PHE A 133 20.50 -1.86 -8.92
N ASN A 134 20.45 -2.73 -9.93
CA ASN A 134 21.55 -3.07 -10.82
C ASN A 134 21.03 -3.16 -12.28
N GLU A 135 21.82 -3.75 -13.19
CA GLU A 135 21.46 -3.89 -14.61
C GLU A 135 20.18 -4.72 -14.85
N GLU A 136 19.83 -5.62 -13.93
CA GLU A 136 18.64 -6.47 -14.01
C GLU A 136 17.40 -5.87 -13.35
N PHE A 137 17.54 -4.72 -12.66
CA PHE A 137 16.49 -4.08 -11.87
C PHE A 137 15.18 -3.94 -12.65
N GLY A 138 15.25 -3.44 -13.88
CA GLY A 138 14.06 -3.20 -14.70
C GLY A 138 13.26 -4.47 -14.97
N GLY A 139 13.95 -5.58 -15.24
CA GLY A 139 13.31 -6.89 -15.46
C GLY A 139 12.69 -7.46 -14.18
N ASN A 140 13.46 -7.44 -13.08
CA ASN A 140 13.01 -7.98 -11.80
C ASN A 140 11.83 -7.19 -11.22
N PHE A 141 11.88 -5.86 -11.30
CA PHE A 141 10.80 -5.00 -10.81
C PHE A 141 9.55 -5.12 -11.69
N SER A 142 9.70 -5.20 -13.01
CA SER A 142 8.55 -5.46 -13.91
C SER A 142 7.90 -6.82 -13.65
N LYS A 143 8.71 -7.85 -13.37
CA LYS A 143 8.21 -9.17 -12.99
C LYS A 143 7.41 -9.09 -11.68
N TYR A 144 7.93 -8.42 -10.66
CA TYR A 144 7.19 -8.17 -9.42
C TYR A 144 5.86 -7.45 -9.69
N LEU A 145 5.86 -6.36 -10.47
CA LEU A 145 4.62 -5.65 -10.82
C LEU A 145 3.59 -6.54 -11.53
N SER A 146 4.04 -7.48 -12.37
CA SER A 146 3.13 -8.43 -13.04
C SER A 146 2.44 -9.40 -12.08
N THR A 147 3.08 -9.75 -10.96
CA THR A 147 2.46 -10.62 -9.94
C THR A 147 1.30 -9.96 -9.21
N LEU A 148 1.21 -8.62 -9.22
CA LEU A 148 0.11 -7.90 -8.55
C LEU A 148 -1.25 -8.29 -9.14
N SER A 149 -1.33 -8.50 -10.46
CA SER A 149 -2.57 -8.94 -11.11
C SER A 149 -3.00 -10.33 -10.63
N GLU A 150 -2.06 -11.27 -10.55
CA GLU A 150 -2.32 -12.62 -10.01
C GLU A 150 -2.79 -12.54 -8.55
N GLN A 151 -2.20 -11.65 -7.75
CA GLN A 151 -2.59 -11.42 -6.37
C GLN A 151 -4.00 -10.84 -6.23
N ALA A 152 -4.41 -9.95 -7.14
CA ALA A 152 -5.78 -9.42 -7.17
C ALA A 152 -6.81 -10.51 -7.51
N GLU A 153 -6.51 -11.39 -8.46
CA GLU A 153 -7.35 -12.54 -8.79
C GLU A 153 -7.49 -13.48 -7.59
N HIS A 154 -6.38 -13.75 -6.89
CA HIS A 154 -6.38 -14.53 -5.66
C HIS A 154 -7.29 -13.90 -4.59
N TYR A 155 -7.18 -12.59 -4.36
CA TYR A 155 -8.03 -11.89 -3.40
C TYR A 155 -9.52 -11.97 -3.77
N GLU A 156 -9.87 -11.81 -5.04
CA GLU A 156 -11.26 -11.98 -5.46
C GLU A 156 -11.77 -13.41 -5.21
N LEU A 157 -10.98 -14.42 -5.56
CA LEU A 157 -11.34 -15.82 -5.33
C LEU A 157 -11.54 -16.13 -3.85
N VAL A 158 -10.68 -15.60 -2.98
CA VAL A 158 -10.82 -15.77 -1.53
C VAL A 158 -12.09 -15.09 -1.03
N ALA A 159 -12.41 -13.89 -1.53
CA ALA A 159 -13.66 -13.20 -1.17
C ALA A 159 -14.89 -14.05 -1.51
N ASP A 160 -14.89 -14.73 -2.65
CA ASP A 160 -16.00 -15.62 -3.08
C ASP A 160 -16.15 -16.87 -2.23
N GLN A 161 -15.12 -17.28 -1.49
CA GLN A 161 -15.18 -18.44 -0.60
C GLN A 161 -15.63 -18.07 0.82
N LEU A 162 -15.80 -16.77 1.12
CA LEU A 162 -16.06 -16.24 2.46
C LEU A 162 -17.55 -15.94 2.70
N ASP A 163 -18.45 -16.82 2.23
CA ASP A 163 -19.92 -16.69 2.38
C ASP A 163 -20.40 -16.42 3.82
N ARG A 164 -19.64 -16.89 4.82
CA ARG A 164 -19.99 -16.74 6.25
C ARG A 164 -19.29 -15.58 6.95
N ASN A 165 -18.45 -14.80 6.25
CA ASN A 165 -17.74 -13.67 6.82
C ASN A 165 -17.74 -12.47 5.85
N PRO A 166 -18.86 -11.75 5.75
CA PRO A 166 -19.03 -10.68 4.77
C PRO A 166 -18.00 -9.56 4.93
N ILE A 167 -17.57 -9.26 6.16
CA ILE A 167 -16.58 -8.20 6.42
C ILE A 167 -15.20 -8.57 5.91
N LEU A 168 -14.81 -9.84 6.08
CA LEU A 168 -13.54 -10.31 5.55
C LEU A 168 -13.59 -10.41 4.01
N ALA A 169 -14.72 -10.87 3.45
CA ALA A 169 -14.92 -10.89 2.00
C ALA A 169 -14.77 -9.48 1.40
N ILE A 170 -15.43 -8.47 1.99
CA ILE A 170 -15.32 -7.06 1.59
C ILE A 170 -13.87 -6.55 1.71
N ASP A 171 -13.11 -6.98 2.73
CA ASP A 171 -11.70 -6.61 2.85
C ASP A 171 -10.86 -7.11 1.66
N TYR A 172 -11.04 -8.38 1.28
CA TYR A 172 -10.35 -8.95 0.12
C TYR A 172 -10.76 -8.28 -1.20
N LEU A 173 -12.05 -8.00 -1.39
CA LEU A 173 -12.52 -7.24 -2.56
C LEU A 173 -11.91 -5.84 -2.61
N LYS A 174 -11.77 -5.17 -1.46
CA LYS A 174 -11.10 -3.87 -1.39
C LYS A 174 -9.63 -3.97 -1.80
N ARG A 175 -8.91 -5.02 -1.39
CA ARG A 175 -7.51 -5.23 -1.80
C ARG A 175 -7.39 -5.45 -3.30
N ALA A 176 -8.23 -6.32 -3.86
CA ALA A 176 -8.30 -6.56 -5.30
C ALA A 176 -8.64 -5.26 -6.07
N PHE A 177 -9.59 -4.48 -5.56
CA PHE A 177 -9.96 -3.18 -6.15
C PHE A 177 -8.81 -2.19 -6.12
N LEU A 178 -8.09 -2.08 -5.00
CA LEU A 178 -6.94 -1.17 -4.91
C LEU A 178 -5.87 -1.54 -5.93
N ILE A 179 -5.62 -2.82 -6.17
CA ILE A 179 -4.65 -3.27 -7.18
C ILE A 179 -5.15 -2.97 -8.59
N THR A 180 -6.41 -3.29 -8.91
CA THR A 180 -6.89 -3.34 -10.30
C THR A 180 -7.59 -2.08 -10.77
N GLY A 181 -8.24 -1.35 -9.86
CA GLY A 181 -9.21 -0.30 -10.18
C GLY A 181 -10.54 -0.81 -10.73
N ASP A 182 -10.83 -2.12 -10.67
CA ASP A 182 -12.06 -2.69 -11.24
C ASP A 182 -13.30 -2.33 -10.40
N GLU A 183 -14.13 -1.42 -10.91
CA GLU A 183 -15.38 -0.98 -10.28
C GLU A 183 -16.39 -2.11 -10.02
N ARG A 184 -16.31 -3.22 -10.75
CA ARG A 184 -17.14 -4.40 -10.49
C ARG A 184 -16.93 -4.95 -9.08
N LEU A 185 -15.72 -4.85 -8.54
CA LEU A 185 -15.40 -5.33 -7.19
C LEU A 185 -16.10 -4.50 -6.10
N ARG A 186 -16.27 -3.19 -6.32
CA ARG A 186 -17.09 -2.32 -5.45
C ARG A 186 -18.55 -2.72 -5.48
N GLN A 187 -19.09 -2.97 -6.68
CA GLN A 187 -20.48 -3.42 -6.84
C GLN A 187 -20.72 -4.75 -6.10
N LYS A 188 -19.78 -5.68 -6.23
CA LYS A 188 -19.79 -6.97 -5.52
C LYS A 188 -19.76 -6.79 -3.99
N ALA A 189 -18.91 -5.90 -3.48
CA ALA A 189 -18.85 -5.60 -2.06
C ALA A 189 -20.17 -4.99 -1.53
N HIS A 190 -20.82 -4.12 -2.31
CA HIS A 190 -22.14 -3.60 -1.95
C HIS A 190 -23.22 -4.68 -1.93
N GLN A 191 -23.21 -5.61 -2.89
CA GLN A 191 -24.14 -6.74 -2.91
C GLN A 191 -23.99 -7.60 -1.64
N ILE A 192 -22.75 -7.98 -1.28
CA ILE A 192 -22.48 -8.77 -0.06
C ILE A 192 -22.99 -8.06 1.19
N LEU A 193 -22.82 -6.74 1.29
CA LEU A 193 -23.28 -5.96 2.43
C LEU A 193 -24.82 -5.95 2.53
N GLY A 194 -25.50 -5.80 1.39
CA GLY A 194 -26.96 -5.85 1.29
C GLY A 194 -27.52 -7.21 1.70
N GLU A 195 -26.96 -8.29 1.17
CA GLU A 195 -27.32 -9.68 1.50
C GLU A 195 -27.10 -10.00 2.98
N ALA A 196 -26.06 -9.44 3.60
CA ALA A 196 -25.77 -9.60 5.02
C ALA A 196 -26.71 -8.79 5.94
N GLY A 197 -27.64 -7.99 5.40
CA GLY A 197 -28.62 -7.21 6.18
C GLY A 197 -28.00 -6.10 7.03
N VAL A 198 -26.82 -5.61 6.65
CA VAL A 198 -26.03 -4.66 7.46
C VAL A 198 -26.45 -3.20 7.20
N GLU A 199 -27.31 -2.96 6.21
CA GLU A 199 -27.82 -1.63 5.85
C GLU A 199 -28.64 -0.96 6.98
N ALA A 200 -29.20 -1.74 7.91
CA ALA A 200 -29.92 -1.22 9.07
C ALA A 200 -29.01 -0.67 10.19
N ARG A 201 -27.68 -0.79 10.06
CA ARG A 201 -26.71 -0.32 11.08
C ARG A 201 -26.33 1.15 10.90
N ALA A 202 -25.76 1.75 11.95
CA ALA A 202 -25.34 3.15 11.94
C ALA A 202 -24.37 3.45 10.78
N LYS A 203 -24.46 4.64 10.16
CA LYS A 203 -23.60 5.07 9.03
C LYS A 203 -22.09 5.06 9.35
N ASN A 204 -21.74 5.17 10.63
CA ASN A 204 -20.35 5.15 11.10
C ASN A 204 -19.95 3.76 11.63
N SER A 205 -20.76 2.74 11.37
CA SER A 205 -20.39 1.37 11.70
C SER A 205 -19.19 0.94 10.86
N VAL A 206 -18.38 0.06 11.42
CA VAL A 206 -17.17 -0.47 10.78
C VAL A 206 -17.49 -1.07 9.42
N GLU A 207 -18.64 -1.70 9.32
CA GLU A 207 -19.13 -2.40 8.15
C GLU A 207 -19.50 -1.44 7.01
N GLN A 208 -20.12 -0.30 7.34
CA GLN A 208 -20.41 0.77 6.37
C GLN A 208 -19.12 1.47 5.91
N LEU A 209 -18.14 1.65 6.81
CA LEU A 209 -16.82 2.15 6.44
C LEU A 209 -16.05 1.15 5.56
N ALA A 210 -16.23 -0.15 5.78
CA ALA A 210 -15.53 -1.20 5.04
C ALA A 210 -15.90 -1.25 3.56
N VAL A 211 -17.13 -0.86 3.18
CA VAL A 211 -17.57 -0.77 1.77
C VAL A 211 -17.33 0.58 1.12
N SER A 212 -16.90 1.61 1.86
CA SER A 212 -16.76 2.99 1.38
C SER A 212 -15.50 3.24 0.52
N PHE A 213 -14.99 2.20 -0.15
CA PHE A 213 -13.74 2.24 -0.89
C PHE A 213 -13.93 2.50 -2.37
#